data_AF-A0AAV2CWM2-F1
#
_entry.id   AF-A0AAV2CWM2-F1
#
_cell.length_a   1.000
_cell.length_b   1.000
_cell.length_c   1.000
_cell.angle_alpha   90.00
_cell.angle_beta   90.00
_cell.angle_gamma   90.00
#
_symmetry.space_group_name_H-M   'P 1'
#
loop_
_entity.id
_entity.type
_entity.pdbx_description
1 polymer ?
#
loop_
_entity_poly.entity_id
_entity_poly.type
_entity_poly.pdbx_seq_one_letter_code
_entity_poly.pdbx_strand_id
1 'polypeptide(L)'
;MYRSAVAARLLRDTAAAQKGPGWLSSLNHSRQFAHSLPFATVDAEELSGARPAEVQNRVQGKWGGSSRWNTIVDPFNEEPFIRVAEVDEKGIRPFVESLSNCPKHGLHNPFKLPERYLLYGNISSKAGHMLSLPKVIDFFARIIQRVSPKSYQQAPLWTKFKSCDGIKVGTWLFKQA
;
A
#
# COMPACT_ATOMS: atom_id res chain seq x y z
N MET A 1 28.42 32.66 -81.24
CA MET A 1 29.66 31.86 -81.32
C MET A 1 30.26 31.77 -79.93
N TYR A 2 30.51 30.54 -79.46
CA TYR A 2 31.52 30.08 -78.48
C TYR A 2 32.22 31.12 -77.60
N ARG A 3 32.34 31.01 -76.27
CA ARG A 3 33.00 30.01 -75.39
C ARG A 3 33.15 30.77 -74.03
N SER A 4 33.39 30.25 -72.84
CA SER A 4 33.97 29.01 -72.34
C SER A 4 33.68 28.93 -70.83
N ALA A 5 33.86 27.74 -70.28
CA ALA A 5 33.61 27.37 -68.89
C ALA A 5 34.80 27.65 -67.94
N VAL A 6 34.56 27.27 -66.67
CA VAL A 6 35.49 26.78 -65.64
C VAL A 6 35.98 27.81 -64.60
N ALA A 7 35.55 27.65 -63.34
CA ALA A 7 36.37 27.03 -62.29
C ALA A 7 35.72 27.18 -60.90
N ALA A 8 35.71 26.07 -60.15
CA ALA A 8 35.20 25.95 -58.79
C ALA A 8 36.10 26.62 -57.74
N ARG A 9 35.50 27.08 -56.63
CA ARG A 9 36.15 27.12 -55.30
C ARG A 9 35.12 26.88 -54.20
N LEU A 10 35.22 25.68 -53.61
CA LEU A 10 34.79 25.34 -52.25
C LEU A 10 35.32 26.38 -51.25
N LEU A 11 34.49 26.81 -50.30
CA LEU A 11 34.91 27.13 -48.93
C LEU A 11 33.67 27.28 -48.00
N ARG A 12 33.43 26.19 -47.28
CA ARG A 12 32.95 26.05 -45.89
C ARG A 12 32.18 27.23 -45.26
N ASP A 13 30.90 26.99 -45.04
CA ASP A 13 30.03 27.72 -44.11
C ASP A 13 30.58 27.65 -42.69
N THR A 14 30.81 28.81 -42.07
CA THR A 14 30.98 28.95 -40.63
C THR A 14 29.81 29.77 -40.10
N ALA A 15 28.74 29.07 -39.70
CA ALA A 15 27.59 29.68 -39.06
C ALA A 15 27.89 29.93 -37.58
N ALA A 16 27.62 31.16 -37.18
CA ALA A 16 27.88 31.72 -35.87
C ALA A 16 27.00 31.12 -34.76
N ALA A 17 27.55 31.23 -33.55
CA ALA A 17 27.03 30.81 -32.26
C ALA A 17 25.56 31.19 -31.99
N GLN A 18 24.80 30.22 -31.46
CA GLN A 18 23.76 30.49 -30.48
C GLN A 18 23.94 29.58 -29.26
N LYS A 19 24.29 30.21 -28.13
CA LYS A 19 24.28 29.64 -26.79
C LYS A 19 22.82 29.55 -26.33
N GLY A 20 22.26 28.34 -26.30
CA GLY A 20 21.05 28.04 -25.55
C GLY A 20 21.43 27.53 -24.15
N PRO A 21 20.83 28.05 -23.07
CA PRO A 21 21.13 27.56 -21.73
C PRO A 21 20.58 26.14 -21.55
N GLY A 22 21.48 25.24 -21.19
CA GLY A 22 21.15 23.88 -20.78
C GLY A 22 20.29 23.91 -19.52
N TRP A 23 19.04 23.55 -19.67
CA TRP A 23 18.19 23.05 -18.60
C TRP A 23 17.44 21.84 -19.16
N LEU A 24 18.17 20.75 -19.37
CA LEU A 24 17.54 19.43 -19.36
C LEU A 24 17.61 18.98 -17.91
N SER A 25 16.55 19.26 -17.15
CA SER A 25 16.34 18.64 -15.85
C SER A 25 16.45 17.14 -16.08
N SER A 26 17.46 16.52 -15.49
CA SER A 26 17.50 15.08 -15.33
C SER A 26 16.30 14.72 -14.45
N LEU A 27 15.17 14.43 -15.08
CA LEU A 27 14.10 13.71 -14.42
C LEU A 27 14.67 12.32 -14.17
N ASN A 28 15.36 12.16 -13.03
CA ASN A 28 15.48 10.90 -12.35
C ASN A 28 14.05 10.50 -11.95
N HIS A 29 13.28 10.04 -12.93
CA HIS A 29 12.28 9.02 -12.67
C HIS A 29 13.10 7.83 -12.19
N SER A 30 13.30 7.77 -10.87
CA SER A 30 13.43 6.49 -10.21
C SER A 30 12.36 5.61 -10.84
N ARG A 31 12.77 4.55 -11.52
CA ARG A 31 11.88 3.46 -11.87
C ARG A 31 11.48 2.84 -10.54
N GLN A 32 10.59 3.51 -9.81
CA GLN A 32 9.88 2.94 -8.68
C GLN A 32 9.06 1.82 -9.30
N PHE A 33 9.57 0.62 -9.09
CA PHE A 33 8.96 -0.67 -9.38
C PHE A 33 7.44 -0.56 -9.43
N ALA A 34 6.84 -1.06 -10.51
CA ALA A 34 5.40 -1.24 -10.71
C ALA A 34 4.74 -2.24 -9.70
N HIS A 35 5.34 -2.39 -8.51
CA HIS A 35 5.13 -3.51 -7.60
C HIS A 35 4.36 -3.14 -6.33
N SER A 36 4.24 -1.87 -5.94
CA SER A 36 3.46 -1.52 -4.74
C SER A 36 1.95 -1.48 -5.02
N LEU A 37 1.16 -1.96 -4.05
CA LEU A 37 -0.29 -1.76 -4.05
C LEU A 37 -0.58 -0.31 -3.66
N PRO A 38 -1.58 0.36 -4.26
CA PRO A 38 -1.79 1.80 -4.07
C PRO A 38 -2.14 2.20 -2.62
N PHE A 39 -2.61 1.25 -1.82
CA PHE A 39 -2.92 1.47 -0.40
C PHE A 39 -1.78 1.03 0.54
N ALA A 40 -0.78 0.31 0.04
CA ALA A 40 0.29 -0.24 0.86
C ALA A 40 1.38 0.81 1.08
N THR A 41 1.76 1.00 2.34
CA THR A 41 2.87 1.88 2.74
C THR A 41 4.18 1.11 2.95
N VAL A 42 4.13 -0.22 2.87
CA VAL A 42 5.25 -1.13 3.09
C VAL A 42 5.27 -2.17 1.97
N ASP A 43 6.45 -2.73 1.71
CA ASP A 43 6.61 -3.92 0.88
C ASP A 43 6.99 -5.10 1.81
N ALA A 44 6.29 -6.22 1.63
CA ALA A 44 6.38 -7.38 2.50
C ALA A 44 7.74 -8.10 2.41
N GLU A 45 8.35 -8.12 1.22
CA GLU A 45 9.64 -8.79 0.99
C GLU A 45 10.82 -7.90 1.43
N GLU A 46 10.60 -6.59 1.50
CA GLU A 46 11.61 -5.60 1.84
C GLU A 46 11.77 -5.36 3.34
N LEU A 47 10.78 -5.81 4.11
CA LEU A 47 10.66 -5.60 5.54
C LEU A 47 11.72 -6.38 6.32
N SER A 48 12.64 -5.65 6.95
CA SER A 48 13.84 -6.18 7.60
C SER A 48 14.37 -5.22 8.67
N GLY A 49 15.37 -5.62 9.46
CA GLY A 49 16.03 -4.72 10.41
C GLY A 49 16.68 -3.49 9.75
N ALA A 50 17.15 -3.64 8.50
CA ALA A 50 17.70 -2.52 7.72
C ALA A 50 16.63 -1.54 7.21
N ARG A 51 15.38 -2.00 7.07
CA ARG A 51 14.22 -1.22 6.60
C ARG A 51 13.00 -1.49 7.49
N PRO A 52 13.01 -0.98 8.74
CA PRO A 52 11.91 -1.24 9.65
C PRO A 52 10.65 -0.48 9.24
N ALA A 53 9.49 -1.11 9.38
CA ALA A 53 8.20 -0.45 9.16
C ALA A 53 7.72 0.29 10.42
N GLU A 54 6.85 1.26 10.20
CA GLU A 54 6.13 1.97 11.26
C GLU A 54 4.63 1.71 11.20
N VAL A 55 4.05 1.38 12.35
CA VAL A 55 2.61 1.22 12.52
C VAL A 55 2.11 2.41 13.34
N GLN A 56 1.28 3.23 12.70
CA GLN A 56 0.66 4.41 13.29
C GLN A 56 -0.77 4.11 13.75
N ASN A 57 -1.28 4.95 14.65
CA ASN A 57 -2.67 4.89 15.09
C ASN A 57 -3.55 5.75 14.20
N ARG A 58 -4.82 5.37 14.04
CA ARG A 58 -5.82 6.15 13.32
C ARG A 58 -6.92 6.61 14.26
N VAL A 59 -7.04 7.91 14.48
CA VAL A 59 -8.01 8.53 15.40
C VAL A 59 -8.64 9.77 14.75
N GLN A 60 -9.96 9.93 14.90
CA GLN A 60 -10.72 11.04 14.30
C GLN A 60 -10.45 11.22 12.79
N GLY A 61 -10.24 10.11 12.07
CA GLY A 61 -10.01 10.09 10.63
C GLY A 61 -8.57 10.41 10.19
N LYS A 62 -7.65 10.74 11.10
CA LYS A 62 -6.26 11.08 10.81
C LYS A 62 -5.30 10.00 11.30
N TRP A 63 -4.19 9.83 10.59
CA TRP A 63 -3.06 9.01 11.05
C TRP A 63 -2.20 9.82 12.00
N GLY A 64 -1.83 9.24 13.13
CA GLY A 64 -1.03 9.86 14.17
C GLY A 64 0.00 8.89 14.74
N GLY A 65 1.22 9.39 14.94
CA GLY A 65 2.26 8.70 15.69
C GLY A 65 2.09 8.88 17.21
N SER A 66 3.01 8.30 17.96
CA SER A 66 3.11 8.47 19.41
C SER A 66 4.52 8.89 19.81
N SER A 67 4.66 9.44 21.02
CA SER A 67 5.96 9.66 21.67
C SER A 67 6.65 8.35 22.06
N ARG A 68 5.87 7.27 22.24
CA ARG A 68 6.39 5.95 22.60
C ARG A 68 6.20 4.96 21.46
N TRP A 69 7.25 4.17 21.26
CA TRP A 69 7.31 3.15 20.22
C TRP A 69 7.71 1.84 20.86
N ASN A 70 7.00 0.78 20.48
CA ASN A 70 7.36 -0.59 20.82
C ASN A 70 7.91 -1.28 19.57
N THR A 71 9.02 -1.97 19.75
CA THR A 71 9.73 -2.62 18.66
C THR A 71 9.39 -4.11 18.66
N ILE A 72 8.78 -4.55 17.57
CA ILE A 72 8.52 -5.96 17.32
C ILE A 72 9.73 -6.52 16.58
N VAL A 73 10.25 -7.64 17.10
CA VAL A 73 11.32 -8.42 16.49
C VAL A 73 10.75 -9.45 15.52
N ASP A 74 11.50 -9.75 14.47
CA ASP A 74 11.15 -10.76 13.49
C ASP A 74 11.31 -12.16 14.11
N PRO A 75 10.26 -13.01 14.10
CA PRO A 75 10.31 -14.36 14.65
C PRO A 75 11.35 -15.30 14.00
N PHE A 76 11.86 -14.98 12.80
CA PHE A 76 12.78 -15.85 12.06
C PHE A 76 14.26 -15.53 12.27
N ASN A 77 14.62 -14.26 12.52
CA ASN A 77 16.01 -13.82 12.65
C ASN A 77 16.26 -12.92 13.87
N GLU A 78 15.22 -12.63 14.66
CA GLU A 78 15.26 -11.81 15.88
C GLU A 78 15.60 -10.32 15.66
N GLU A 79 15.63 -9.85 14.41
CA GLU A 79 15.93 -8.45 14.11
C GLU A 79 14.72 -7.52 14.36
N PRO A 80 14.96 -6.30 14.87
CA PRO A 80 13.91 -5.30 15.05
C PRO A 80 13.46 -4.72 13.69
N PHE A 81 12.30 -5.14 13.20
CA PHE A 81 11.82 -4.84 11.85
C PHE A 81 10.48 -4.09 11.80
N ILE A 82 9.76 -3.95 12.92
CA ILE A 82 8.51 -3.17 12.99
C ILE A 82 8.50 -2.33 14.27
N ARG A 83 8.12 -1.06 14.15
CA ARG A 83 7.87 -0.15 15.27
C ARG A 83 6.39 0.21 15.34
N VAL A 84 5.77 -0.03 16.48
CA VAL A 84 4.34 0.27 16.71
C VAL A 84 4.23 1.47 17.63
N ALA A 85 3.47 2.48 17.21
CA ALA A 85 3.17 3.65 18.03
C ALA A 85 2.25 3.26 19.18
N GLU A 86 2.78 3.14 20.40
CA GLU A 86 1.98 2.78 21.58
C GLU A 86 1.24 3.99 22.12
N VAL A 87 -0.02 3.80 22.52
CA VAL A 87 -0.82 4.87 23.10
C VAL A 87 -0.59 4.93 24.61
N ASP A 88 -0.10 6.07 25.09
CA ASP A 88 0.03 6.37 26.51
C ASP A 88 -1.28 6.72 27.19
N GLU A 89 -1.32 6.65 28.52
CA GLU A 89 -2.45 7.10 29.34
C GLU A 89 -2.86 8.55 29.01
N LYS A 90 -1.90 9.44 28.77
CA LYS A 90 -2.16 10.83 28.36
C LYS A 90 -2.65 10.93 26.91
N GLY A 91 -2.28 9.96 26.06
CA GLY A 91 -2.61 9.89 24.64
C GLY A 91 -3.97 9.24 24.35
N ILE A 92 -4.66 8.70 25.36
CA ILE A 92 -5.94 7.99 25.17
C ILE A 92 -7.14 8.92 24.98
N ARG A 93 -7.06 10.16 25.48
CA ARG A 93 -8.19 11.11 25.51
C ARG A 93 -8.84 11.33 24.12
N PRO A 94 -8.10 11.52 23.01
CA PRO A 94 -8.70 11.68 21.68
C PRO A 94 -9.48 10.44 21.21
N PHE A 95 -9.12 9.23 21.67
CA PHE A 95 -9.85 8.00 21.38
C PHE A 95 -11.16 7.95 22.15
N VAL A 96 -11.13 8.31 23.44
CA VAL A 96 -12.34 8.41 24.27
C VAL A 96 -13.32 9.42 23.70
N GLU A 97 -12.84 10.60 23.31
CA GLU A 97 -13.65 11.62 22.64
C GLU A 97 -14.23 11.08 21.32
N SER A 98 -13.42 10.44 20.48
CA SER A 98 -13.88 9.84 19.22
C SER A 98 -14.95 8.77 19.42
N LEU A 99 -14.85 7.96 20.48
CA LEU A 99 -15.83 6.93 20.82
C LEU A 99 -17.11 7.53 21.41
N SER A 100 -16.99 8.61 22.20
CA SER A 100 -18.13 9.32 22.79
C SER A 100 -19.04 9.97 21.74
N ASN A 101 -18.51 10.29 20.57
CA ASN A 101 -19.29 10.75 19.42
C ASN A 101 -20.21 9.66 18.84
N CYS A 102 -20.06 8.41 19.25
CA CYS A 102 -21.00 7.34 18.93
C CYS A 102 -22.10 7.27 20.01
N PRO A 103 -23.33 7.71 19.71
CA PRO A 103 -24.44 7.64 20.66
C PRO A 103 -24.89 6.20 20.90
N LYS A 104 -25.59 5.94 22.02
CA LYS A 104 -26.00 4.58 22.44
C LYS A 104 -26.85 3.83 21.42
N HIS A 105 -27.67 4.53 20.64
CA HIS A 105 -28.48 3.94 19.55
C HIS A 105 -27.69 3.73 18.25
N GLY A 106 -26.36 3.85 18.29
CA GLY A 106 -25.46 3.72 17.15
C GLY A 106 -25.45 4.94 16.22
N LEU A 107 -24.51 4.91 15.27
CA LEU A 107 -24.42 5.89 14.19
C LEU A 107 -25.50 5.69 13.12
N HIS A 108 -26.06 4.48 13.03
CA HIS A 108 -27.25 4.13 12.23
C HIS A 108 -27.97 2.97 12.92
N ASN A 109 -29.26 2.83 12.61
CA ASN A 109 -30.13 1.74 13.04
C ASN A 109 -31.30 1.62 12.04
N PRO A 110 -32.22 0.65 12.17
CA PRO A 110 -33.32 0.48 11.21
C PRO A 110 -34.21 1.72 11.01
N PHE A 111 -34.29 2.60 12.01
CA PHE A 111 -35.09 3.82 11.99
C PHE A 111 -34.27 5.10 11.82
N LYS A 112 -32.93 5.02 11.83
CA LYS A 112 -32.01 6.16 11.73
C LYS A 112 -30.90 5.86 10.72
N LEU A 113 -30.86 6.63 9.64
CA LEU A 113 -29.85 6.50 8.58
C LEU A 113 -29.74 5.05 8.02
N PRO A 114 -30.88 4.41 7.62
CA PRO A 114 -30.87 3.02 7.13
C PRO A 114 -30.07 2.86 5.82
N GLU A 115 -29.83 3.92 5.06
CA GLU A 115 -29.00 3.89 3.84
C GLU A 115 -27.56 3.44 4.13
N ARG A 116 -27.08 3.57 5.38
CA ARG A 116 -25.75 3.09 5.76
C ARG A 116 -25.60 1.57 5.65
N TYR A 117 -26.68 0.80 5.75
CA TYR A 117 -26.63 -0.64 5.47
C TYR A 117 -26.20 -0.91 4.02
N LEU A 118 -26.76 -0.16 3.07
CA LEU A 118 -26.41 -0.26 1.64
C LEU A 118 -24.99 0.27 1.37
N LEU A 119 -24.61 1.37 2.02
CA LEU A 119 -23.24 1.90 1.94
C LEU A 119 -22.20 0.85 2.36
N TYR A 120 -22.40 0.20 3.51
CA TYR A 120 -21.48 -0.84 3.98
C TYR A 120 -21.50 -2.09 3.10
N GLY A 121 -22.64 -2.42 2.47
CA GLY A 121 -22.70 -3.45 1.42
C GLY A 121 -21.78 -3.12 0.24
N ASN A 122 -21.85 -1.89 -0.27
CA ASN A 122 -20.98 -1.42 -1.36
C ASN A 122 -19.50 -1.39 -0.97
N ILE A 123 -19.18 -0.95 0.24
CA ILE A 123 -17.80 -0.97 0.76
C ILE A 123 -17.28 -2.42 0.86
N SER A 124 -18.09 -3.33 1.38
CA SER A 124 -17.74 -4.74 1.53
C SER A 124 -17.53 -5.41 0.17
N SER A 125 -18.37 -5.13 -0.82
CA SER A 125 -18.20 -5.61 -2.19
C SER A 125 -16.88 -5.14 -2.79
N LYS A 126 -16.56 -3.84 -2.68
CA LYS A 126 -15.28 -3.29 -3.17
C LYS A 126 -14.07 -3.89 -2.44
N ALA A 127 -14.13 -4.00 -1.12
CA ALA A 127 -13.06 -4.60 -0.32
C ALA A 127 -12.88 -6.09 -0.64
N GLY A 128 -13.97 -6.84 -0.79
CA GLY A 128 -13.95 -8.25 -1.18
C GLY A 128 -13.35 -8.46 -2.56
N HIS A 129 -13.72 -7.62 -3.54
CA HIS A 129 -13.09 -7.63 -4.86
C HIS A 129 -11.58 -7.37 -4.77
N MET A 130 -11.16 -6.32 -4.06
CA MET A 130 -9.73 -6.02 -3.88
C MET A 130 -8.96 -7.16 -3.21
N LEU A 131 -9.52 -7.76 -2.16
CA LEU A 131 -8.94 -8.91 -1.46
C LEU A 131 -8.94 -10.20 -2.29
N SER A 132 -9.73 -10.28 -3.37
CA SER A 132 -9.70 -11.41 -4.29
C SER A 132 -8.56 -11.34 -5.32
N LEU A 133 -7.95 -10.17 -5.49
CA LEU A 133 -6.86 -9.98 -6.45
C LEU A 133 -5.62 -10.77 -5.98
N PRO A 134 -5.02 -11.63 -6.85
CA PRO A 134 -3.89 -12.48 -6.45
C PRO A 134 -2.72 -11.72 -5.83
N LYS A 135 -2.40 -10.54 -6.36
CA LYS A 135 -1.33 -9.66 -5.84
C LYS A 135 -1.63 -9.15 -4.43
N VAL A 136 -2.90 -8.87 -4.11
CA VAL A 136 -3.32 -8.41 -2.79
C VAL A 136 -3.31 -9.56 -1.79
N ILE A 137 -3.78 -10.75 -2.21
CA ILE A 137 -3.71 -11.96 -1.39
C ILE A 137 -2.27 -12.28 -1.02
N ASP A 138 -1.36 -12.28 -2.01
CA ASP A 138 0.06 -12.56 -1.79
C ASP A 138 0.68 -11.55 -0.83
N PHE A 139 0.45 -10.25 -1.05
CA PHE A 139 0.92 -9.19 -0.16
C PHE A 139 0.51 -9.41 1.30
N PHE A 140 -0.77 -9.65 1.57
CA PHE A 140 -1.24 -9.91 2.94
C PHE A 140 -0.73 -11.25 3.48
N ALA A 141 -0.64 -12.29 2.65
CA ALA A 141 -0.11 -13.59 3.06
C ALA A 141 1.34 -13.45 3.53
N ARG A 142 2.19 -12.74 2.78
CA ARG A 142 3.58 -12.48 3.13
C ARG A 142 3.70 -11.69 4.43
N ILE A 143 2.95 -10.59 4.58
CA ILE A 143 2.95 -9.82 5.84
C ILE A 143 2.54 -10.70 7.02
N ILE A 144 1.46 -11.49 6.87
CA ILE A 144 1.00 -12.40 7.93
C ILE A 144 2.09 -13.39 8.31
N GLN A 145 2.80 -13.98 7.34
CA GLN A 145 3.88 -14.92 7.64
C GLN A 145 5.03 -14.26 8.41
N ARG A 146 5.39 -13.01 8.07
CA ARG A 146 6.48 -12.30 8.72
C ARG A 146 6.18 -11.98 10.19
N VAL A 147 4.92 -11.63 10.52
CA VAL A 147 4.53 -11.31 11.92
C VAL A 147 3.97 -12.51 12.69
N SER A 148 3.46 -13.53 12.00
CA SER A 148 2.84 -14.73 12.55
C SER A 148 3.28 -15.93 11.72
N PRO A 149 4.41 -16.57 12.09
CA PRO A 149 5.07 -17.59 11.25
C PRO A 149 4.14 -18.79 11.04
N LYS A 150 3.56 -18.88 9.84
CA LYS A 150 2.71 -19.98 9.38
C LYS A 150 3.03 -20.32 7.93
N SER A 151 2.57 -21.46 7.45
CA SER A 151 2.87 -21.87 6.07
C SER A 151 2.19 -20.93 5.06
N TYR A 152 2.80 -20.80 3.87
CA TYR A 152 2.25 -19.96 2.80
C TYR A 152 0.92 -20.51 2.28
N GLN A 153 0.62 -21.79 2.48
CA GLN A 153 -0.69 -22.35 2.16
C GLN A 153 -1.74 -21.96 3.20
N GLN A 154 -1.35 -21.78 4.46
CA GLN A 154 -2.24 -21.38 5.55
C GLN A 154 -2.47 -19.88 5.62
N ALA A 155 -1.49 -19.04 5.29
CA ALA A 155 -1.62 -17.58 5.41
C ALA A 155 -2.73 -16.96 4.54
N PRO A 156 -2.90 -17.34 3.26
CA PRO A 156 -4.00 -16.87 2.42
C PRO A 156 -5.38 -17.29 2.93
N LEU A 157 -5.51 -18.34 3.76
CA LEU A 157 -6.83 -18.73 4.30
C LEU A 157 -7.46 -17.62 5.16
N TRP A 158 -6.64 -16.74 5.73
CA TRP A 158 -7.11 -15.58 6.52
C TRP A 158 -7.60 -14.43 5.66
N THR A 159 -7.15 -14.35 4.41
CA THR A 159 -7.47 -13.26 3.47
C THR A 159 -8.43 -13.71 2.37
N LYS A 160 -8.62 -15.02 2.21
CA LYS A 160 -9.47 -15.61 1.19
C LYS A 160 -10.94 -15.45 1.54
N PHE A 161 -11.52 -14.37 1.03
CA PHE A 161 -12.96 -14.30 0.86
C PHE A 161 -13.33 -15.32 -0.23
N LYS A 162 -14.01 -16.42 0.14
CA LYS A 162 -14.60 -17.30 -0.89
C LYS A 162 -15.75 -16.51 -1.52
N SER A 163 -15.53 -15.98 -2.72
CA SER A 163 -16.66 -15.52 -3.55
C SER A 163 -17.62 -16.69 -3.69
N CYS A 164 -18.88 -16.47 -3.31
CA CYS A 164 -19.95 -17.44 -3.47
C CYS A 164 -20.40 -17.51 -4.94
N ASP A 165 -19.46 -17.55 -5.89
CA ASP A 165 -19.75 -17.80 -7.29
C ASP A 165 -19.68 -19.30 -7.51
N GLY A 166 -20.77 -19.97 -7.17
CA GLY A 166 -20.92 -21.42 -7.31
C GLY A 166 -20.93 -22.14 -5.96
N ILE A 167 -22.13 -22.39 -5.45
CA ILE A 167 -22.36 -23.33 -4.35
C ILE A 167 -21.83 -24.70 -4.77
N LYS A 168 -20.64 -25.05 -4.26
CA LYS A 168 -20.36 -26.38 -3.72
C LYS A 168 -19.80 -26.19 -2.33
N VAL A 169 -20.66 -26.41 -1.34
CA VAL A 169 -20.29 -26.56 0.07
C VAL A 169 -19.48 -27.86 0.19
N GLY A 170 -18.20 -27.78 -0.17
CA GLY A 170 -17.24 -28.88 -0.06
C GLY A 170 -16.62 -28.87 1.33
N THR A 171 -17.21 -29.67 2.21
CA THR A 171 -16.63 -30.40 3.33
C THR A 171 -15.49 -29.71 4.10
N TRP A 172 -15.84 -29.15 5.26
CA TRP A 172 -14.90 -28.92 6.36
C TRP A 172 -14.40 -30.28 6.88
N LEU A 173 -13.32 -30.80 6.31
CA LEU A 173 -12.56 -31.88 6.95
C LEU A 173 -11.62 -31.24 7.97
N PHE A 174 -12.14 -31.01 9.18
CA PHE A 174 -11.30 -31.02 10.37
C PHE A 174 -10.78 -32.44 10.52
N LYS A 175 -9.50 -32.66 10.19
CA LYS A 175 -8.78 -33.83 10.69
C LYS A 175 -8.14 -33.42 12.02
N GLN A 176 -8.82 -33.77 13.12
CA GLN A 176 -8.15 -33.96 14.41
C GLN A 176 -7.36 -35.27 14.37
N ALA A 177 -6.30 -35.30 15.18
CA ALA A 177 -5.21 -36.29 15.31
C ALA A 177 -3.99 -35.98 14.43
#